data_AF-A0A3E4YF95-F1
#
_entry.id   AF-A0A3E4YF95-F1
#
_cell.length_a   1.000
_cell.length_b   1.000
_cell.length_c   1.000
_cell.angle_alpha   90.00
_cell.angle_beta   90.00
_cell.angle_gamma   90.00
#
_symmetry.space_group_name_H-M   'P 1'
#
loop_
_entity.id
_entity.type
_entity.pdbx_description
1 polymer ?
#
loop_
_entity_poly.entity_id
_entity_poly.type
_entity_poly.pdbx_seq_one_letter_code
_entity_poly.pdbx_strand_id
1 'polypeptide(L)'
;MSKKDEWTIRCSGHNYITLEWNEKFVFCLDNDMMYAEEMIYKIEKRTGVDFRNIKIKGQKEDFTGLRFFNGGWKRDFWGNFPSKDEIEAYIKLKNGKR
;
A
#
# COMPACT_ATOMS: atom_id res chain seq x y z
N MET A 1 -5.42 -0.41 -29.63
CA MET A 1 -6.01 -0.85 -28.34
C MET A 1 -6.22 0.38 -27.48
N SER A 2 -7.46 0.68 -27.09
CA SER A 2 -7.71 1.73 -26.10
C SER A 2 -6.98 1.34 -24.80
N LYS A 3 -6.11 2.21 -24.28
CA LYS A 3 -5.53 1.99 -22.95
C LYS A 3 -6.70 2.01 -21.97
N LYS A 4 -7.02 0.86 -21.36
CA LYS A 4 -8.00 0.82 -20.27
C LYS A 4 -7.44 1.67 -19.14
N ASP A 5 -8.26 2.62 -18.67
CA ASP A 5 -8.04 3.41 -17.47
C ASP A 5 -7.89 2.46 -16.27
N GLU A 6 -6.65 2.16 -15.91
CA GLU A 6 -6.29 1.11 -14.95
C GLU A 6 -5.20 1.59 -13.98
N TRP A 7 -5.48 1.41 -12.68
CA TRP A 7 -4.51 1.55 -11.60
C TRP A 7 -3.68 0.27 -11.47
N THR A 8 -2.38 0.41 -11.30
CA THR A 8 -1.51 -0.72 -10.93
C THR A 8 -0.57 -0.34 -9.80
N ILE A 9 -0.21 -1.32 -8.98
CA ILE A 9 0.80 -1.19 -7.93
C ILE A 9 1.95 -2.17 -8.18
N ARG A 10 3.16 -1.74 -7.84
CA ARG A 10 4.37 -2.57 -7.81
C ARG A 10 5.07 -2.35 -6.48
N CYS A 11 5.48 -3.44 -5.82
CA CYS A 11 6.46 -3.34 -4.75
C CYS A 11 7.85 -3.63 -5.31
N SER A 12 8.82 -2.76 -5.06
CA SER A 12 10.21 -2.92 -5.52
C SER A 12 11.13 -3.06 -4.32
N GLY A 13 12.01 -4.05 -4.35
CA GLY A 13 13.02 -4.28 -3.30
C GLY A 13 12.43 -4.53 -1.92
N HIS A 14 11.18 -5.00 -1.84
CA HIS A 14 10.46 -5.24 -0.58
C HIS A 14 10.23 -3.99 0.29
N ASN A 15 10.45 -2.79 -0.25
CA ASN A 15 10.45 -1.55 0.53
C ASN A 15 9.65 -0.40 -0.11
N TYR A 16 9.46 -0.43 -1.43
CA TYR A 16 8.89 0.69 -2.17
C TYR A 16 7.60 0.31 -2.89
N ILE A 17 6.47 0.91 -2.51
CA ILE A 17 5.22 0.74 -3.27
C ILE A 17 5.05 1.89 -4.25
N THR A 18 5.13 1.56 -5.54
CA THR A 18 4.88 2.47 -6.66
C THR A 18 3.44 2.34 -7.12
N LEU A 19 2.74 3.47 -7.28
CA LEU A 19 1.43 3.57 -7.91
C LEU A 19 1.59 4.09 -9.34
N GLU A 20 0.98 3.41 -10.30
CA GLU A 20 0.94 3.80 -11.72
C GLU A 20 -0.51 3.92 -12.21
N TRP A 21 -0.76 4.85 -13.15
CA TRP A 21 -1.99 4.97 -13.91
C TRP A 21 -1.69 4.81 -15.39
N ASN A 22 -2.30 3.84 -16.06
CA ASN A 22 -2.06 3.58 -17.50
C ASN A 22 -0.57 3.43 -17.84
N GLU A 23 0.16 2.73 -16.96
CA GLU A 23 1.62 2.49 -16.98
C GLU A 23 2.49 3.74 -16.78
N LYS A 24 1.89 4.88 -16.42
CA LYS A 24 2.62 6.10 -16.06
C LYS A 24 2.76 6.18 -14.55
N PHE A 25 3.98 6.47 -14.11
CA PHE A 25 4.27 6.75 -12.71
C PHE A 25 3.37 7.86 -12.15
N VAL A 26 2.84 7.64 -10.95
CA VAL A 26 2.08 8.65 -10.19
C VAL A 26 2.84 9.06 -8.94
N PHE A 27 3.17 8.09 -8.07
CA PHE A 27 4.06 8.31 -6.93
C PHE A 27 4.70 7.01 -6.45
N CYS A 28 5.69 7.12 -5.57
CA CYS A 28 6.28 6.01 -4.84
C CYS A 28 6.28 6.32 -3.33
N LEU A 29 6.00 5.31 -2.50
CA LEU A 29 6.03 5.40 -1.05
C LEU A 29 7.13 4.48 -0.50
N ASP A 30 7.83 4.95 0.52
CA ASP A 30 8.98 4.27 1.14
C ASP A 30 8.58 3.72 2.53
N ASN A 31 8.81 2.43 2.74
CA ASN A 31 8.44 1.75 3.98
C ASN A 31 9.40 2.01 5.15
N ASP A 32 10.58 2.55 4.89
CA ASP A 32 11.47 3.06 5.95
C ASP A 32 10.86 4.31 6.61
N MET A 33 10.22 5.16 5.79
CA MET A 33 9.61 6.41 6.22
C MET A 33 8.13 6.26 6.64
N MET A 34 7.45 5.20 6.20
CA MET A 34 6.01 5.01 6.40
C MET A 34 5.67 3.54 6.72
N TYR A 35 4.78 3.32 7.68
CA TYR A 35 4.23 1.98 7.89
C TYR A 35 3.27 1.58 6.76
N ALA A 36 3.13 0.28 6.54
CA ALA A 36 2.25 -0.27 5.51
C ALA A 36 0.81 0.26 5.58
N GLU A 37 0.27 0.45 6.79
CA GLU A 37 -1.05 1.04 7.04
C GLU A 37 -1.18 2.44 6.42
N GLU A 38 -0.14 3.28 6.52
CA GLU A 38 -0.13 4.60 5.90
C GLU A 38 -0.09 4.52 4.38
N MET A 39 0.74 3.62 3.86
CA MET A 39 0.96 3.47 2.43
C MET A 39 -0.33 2.99 1.75
N ILE A 40 -0.99 2.01 2.36
CA ILE A 40 -2.30 1.51 1.96
C ILE A 40 -3.31 2.66 1.96
N TYR A 41 -3.45 3.39 3.08
CA TYR A 41 -4.38 4.52 3.17
C TYR A 41 -4.18 5.57 2.06
N LYS A 42 -2.93 5.97 1.79
CA LYS A 42 -2.63 6.98 0.76
C LYS A 42 -2.98 6.49 -0.64
N ILE A 43 -2.73 5.22 -0.94
CA ILE A 43 -3.05 4.61 -2.23
C ILE A 43 -4.58 4.49 -2.39
N GLU A 44 -5.28 3.98 -1.39
CA GLU A 44 -6.75 3.88 -1.44
C GLU A 44 -7.40 5.26 -1.55
N LYS A 45 -6.91 6.26 -0.80
CA LYS A 45 -7.39 7.64 -0.90
C LYS A 45 -7.14 8.27 -2.27
N ARG A 46 -6.01 7.96 -2.92
CA ARG A 46 -5.69 8.47 -4.26
C ARG A 46 -6.56 7.83 -5.34
N THR A 47 -6.79 6.53 -5.23
CA THR A 47 -7.42 5.73 -6.29
C THR A 47 -8.93 5.60 -6.14
N GLY A 48 -9.45 5.69 -4.90
CA GLY A 48 -10.83 5.33 -4.57
C GLY A 48 -11.10 3.82 -4.59
N VAL A 49 -10.05 3.00 -4.67
CA VAL A 49 -10.13 1.53 -4.81
C VAL A 49 -9.53 0.87 -3.57
N ASP A 50 -10.14 -0.22 -3.09
CA ASP A 50 -9.53 -1.08 -2.05
C ASP A 50 -8.18 -1.60 -2.55
N PHE A 51 -7.13 -1.45 -1.75
CA PHE A 51 -5.77 -1.77 -2.14
C PHE A 51 -5.63 -3.20 -2.67
N ARG A 52 -6.35 -4.16 -2.09
CA ARG A 52 -6.31 -5.58 -2.47
C ARG A 52 -6.92 -5.84 -3.84
N ASN A 53 -7.73 -4.90 -4.34
CA ASN A 53 -8.35 -4.97 -5.66
C ASN A 53 -7.54 -4.24 -6.74
N ILE A 54 -6.46 -3.52 -6.37
CA ILE A 54 -5.58 -2.88 -7.33
C ILE A 54 -4.69 -3.96 -7.96
N LYS A 55 -4.57 -3.92 -9.29
CA LYS A 55 -3.77 -4.89 -10.03
C LYS A 55 -2.30 -4.77 -9.68
N ILE A 56 -1.66 -5.91 -9.42
CA ILE A 56 -0.24 -5.98 -9.11
C ILE A 56 0.55 -6.14 -10.40
N LYS A 57 1.57 -5.29 -10.58
CA LYS A 57 2.57 -5.37 -11.64
C LYS A 57 3.87 -5.89 -11.05
N GLY A 58 4.05 -7.20 -11.04
CA GLY A 58 5.10 -7.90 -10.31
C GLY A 58 4.53 -9.11 -9.60
N GLN A 59 5.15 -9.51 -8.50
CA GLN A 59 4.71 -10.66 -7.69
C GLN A 59 4.08 -10.19 -6.37
N LYS A 60 3.21 -11.00 -5.78
CA LYS A 60 2.61 -10.68 -4.46
C LYS A 60 3.67 -10.74 -3.36
N GLU A 61 4.63 -11.63 -3.53
CA GLU A 61 5.76 -11.87 -2.63
C GLU A 61 6.65 -10.64 -2.51
N ASP A 62 6.64 -9.73 -3.50
CA ASP A 62 7.38 -8.47 -3.44
C ASP A 62 6.90 -7.56 -2.29
N PHE A 63 5.68 -7.77 -1.77
CA PHE A 63 5.13 -7.03 -0.63
C PHE A 63 5.49 -7.66 0.73
N THR A 64 6.13 -8.84 0.72
CA THR A 64 6.65 -9.44 1.97
C THR A 64 7.79 -8.59 2.51
N GLY A 65 7.88 -8.48 3.83
CA GLY A 65 8.92 -7.69 4.51
C GLY A 65 8.56 -6.22 4.75
N LEU A 66 7.40 -5.75 4.28
CA LEU A 66 6.92 -4.41 4.63
C LEU A 66 6.61 -4.34 6.14
N ARG A 67 7.11 -3.29 6.78
CA ARG A 67 6.90 -2.97 8.19
C ARG A 67 5.50 -2.46 8.43
N PHE A 68 4.81 -3.12 9.35
CA PHE A 68 3.52 -2.68 9.89
C PHE A 68 3.72 -1.95 11.22
N PHE A 69 2.85 -0.98 11.49
CA PHE A 69 2.77 -0.39 12.83
C PHE A 69 2.27 -1.43 13.82
N ASN A 70 1.21 -2.15 13.47
CA ASN A 70 0.73 -3.28 14.25
C ASN A 70 1.32 -4.59 13.68
N GLY A 71 2.25 -5.24 14.38
CA GLY A 71 2.85 -6.51 13.96
C GLY A 71 4.27 -6.44 13.36
N GLY A 72 4.83 -5.24 13.18
CA GLY A 72 6.24 -5.04 12.85
C GLY A 72 6.66 -5.65 11.50
N TRP A 73 7.93 -6.10 11.41
CA TRP A 73 8.56 -6.61 10.18
C TRP A 73 8.20 -8.07 9.82
N LYS A 74 7.60 -8.83 10.75
CA LYS A 74 7.33 -10.27 10.59
C LYS A 74 5.90 -10.58 10.15
N ARG A 75 5.07 -9.57 9.98
CA ARG A 75 3.67 -9.74 9.60
C ARG A 75 3.58 -10.10 8.11
N ASP A 76 2.91 -11.21 7.82
CA ASP A 76 2.53 -11.56 6.45
C ASP A 76 1.57 -10.50 5.89
N PHE A 77 2.02 -9.79 4.87
CA PHE A 77 1.28 -8.68 4.28
C PHE A 77 -0.08 -9.13 3.72
N TRP A 78 -0.13 -10.28 3.03
CA TRP A 78 -1.36 -10.74 2.38
C TRP A 78 -2.17 -11.68 3.26
N GLY A 79 -1.50 -12.55 4.03
CA GLY A 79 -2.16 -13.48 4.95
C GLY A 79 -2.75 -12.78 6.18
N ASN A 80 -2.14 -11.68 6.64
CA ASN A 80 -2.61 -10.88 7.77
C ASN A 80 -2.80 -9.41 7.35
N PHE A 81 -3.44 -9.15 6.21
CA PHE A 81 -3.66 -7.79 5.73
C PHE A 81 -4.37 -6.92 6.78
N PRO A 82 -3.94 -5.65 7.01
CA PRO A 82 -4.50 -4.80 8.04
C PRO A 82 -5.98 -4.50 7.76
N SER A 83 -6.81 -4.53 8.81
CA SER A 83 -8.21 -4.18 8.68
C SER A 83 -8.37 -2.67 8.43
N LYS A 84 -9.52 -2.26 7.91
CA LYS A 84 -9.83 -0.82 7.75
C LYS A 84 -9.76 -0.08 9.08
N ASP A 85 -10.26 -0.67 10.15
CA ASP A 85 -10.21 -0.08 11.49
C ASP A 85 -8.77 0.11 11.98
N GLU A 86 -7.88 -0.84 11.70
CA GLU A 86 -6.46 -0.75 12.06
C GLU A 86 -5.76 0.39 11.29
N ILE A 87 -6.03 0.49 9.99
CA ILE A 87 -5.52 1.56 9.13
C ILE A 87 -6.03 2.91 9.63
N GLU A 88 -7.34 3.04 9.87
CA GLU A 88 -7.94 4.28 10.35
C GLU A 88 -7.43 4.69 11.74
N ALA A 89 -7.27 3.73 12.65
CA ALA A 89 -6.71 3.98 13.98
C ALA A 89 -5.29 4.52 13.88
N TYR A 90 -4.44 3.93 13.03
CA TYR A 90 -3.09 4.42 12.79
C TYR A 90 -3.09 5.86 12.24
N ILE A 91 -3.95 6.16 11.24
CA ILE A 91 -4.04 7.50 10.66
C ILE A 91 -4.55 8.54 11.67
N LYS A 92 -5.50 8.18 12.54
CA LYS A 92 -5.96 9.05 13.64
C LYS A 92 -4.81 9.36 14.61
N LEU A 93 -4.11 8.33 15.07
CA LEU A 93 -2.95 8.44 15.96
C LEU A 93 -1.86 9.35 15.35
N LYS A 94 -1.49 9.12 14.09
CA LYS A 94 -0.48 9.92 13.38
C LYS A 94 -0.86 11.40 13.28
N ASN A 95 -2.16 11.70 13.11
CA ASN A 95 -2.68 13.06 13.03
C ASN A 95 -2.94 13.69 14.41
N GLY A 96 -2.56 13.04 15.51
CA GLY A 96 -2.78 13.54 16.87
C GLY A 96 -4.26 13.56 17.29
N LYS A 97 -5.12 12.82 16.57
CA LYS A 97 -6.53 12.67 16.91
C LYS A 97 -6.70 11.42 17.76
N ARG A 98 -7.10 11.58 19.03
CA ARG A 98 -7.52 10.49 19.91
C ARG A 98 -8.96 10.11 19.63
#